data_AF-A0A2A3JF03-F1
#
_entry.id   AF-A0A2A3JF03-F1
#
_cell.length_a   1.000
_cell.length_b   1.000
_cell.length_c   1.000
_cell.angle_alpha   90.00
_cell.angle_beta   90.00
_cell.angle_gamma   90.00
#
_symmetry.space_group_name_H-M   'P 1'
#
loop_
_entity.id
_entity.type
_entity.pdbx_description
1 polymer ?
#
loop_
_entity_poly.entity_id
_entity_poly.type
_entity_poly.pdbx_seq_one_letter_code
_entity_poly.pdbx_strand_id
1 'polypeptide(L)'
;MTAPSPGRRWEIAWSGVNPHAHTGSAAYGVLVKNDRRPRRLVVDDTTWYWTVRQRVKPAYEDCRLTLSLYPEGTRRRLALIFRPDSDRIISNCYFLSGTVVRLPDHSCLNLYEPGTVRRLLDAVAPTSALFASDQVIEVDGWQYFDAVVEMVTAA
;
A
#
# COMPACT_ATOMS: atom_id res chain seq x y z
N MET A 1 -44.09 6.40 22.15
CA MET A 1 -43.16 5.38 21.64
C MET A 1 -42.02 6.09 20.93
N THR A 2 -40.81 5.59 21.11
CA THR A 2 -39.56 6.36 21.22
C THR A 2 -38.67 6.18 19.99
N ALA A 3 -38.25 7.32 19.40
CA ALA A 3 -36.97 7.63 18.71
C ALA A 3 -36.58 6.88 17.39
N PRO A 4 -35.54 7.33 16.64
CA PRO A 4 -35.67 7.74 15.23
C PRO A 4 -34.72 7.01 14.25
N SER A 5 -34.96 7.12 12.94
CA SER A 5 -34.00 6.67 11.91
C SER A 5 -33.52 7.84 11.04
N PRO A 6 -32.22 8.22 11.09
CA PRO A 6 -31.63 9.20 10.20
C PRO A 6 -30.91 8.50 9.04
N GLY A 7 -31.53 8.47 7.86
CA GLY A 7 -30.88 8.05 6.61
C GLY A 7 -30.03 9.19 6.06
N ARG A 8 -28.82 9.36 6.60
CA ARG A 8 -27.85 10.36 6.12
C ARG A 8 -27.31 9.98 4.74
N ARG A 9 -27.81 10.72 3.75
CA ARG A 9 -27.23 11.01 2.44
C ARG A 9 -25.76 11.42 2.60
N TRP A 10 -24.83 10.65 2.01
CA TRP A 10 -23.43 11.06 1.89
C TRP A 10 -23.31 12.04 0.72
N GLU A 11 -23.63 13.31 0.95
CA GLU A 11 -23.14 14.38 0.08
C GLU A 11 -21.71 14.71 0.51
N ILE A 12 -20.72 14.23 -0.25
CA ILE A 12 -19.36 14.71 -0.12
C ILE A 12 -19.35 16.11 -0.74
N ALA A 13 -19.31 17.11 0.12
CA ALA A 13 -19.18 18.51 -0.25
C ALA A 13 -17.83 18.73 -0.94
N TRP A 14 -17.86 18.95 -2.25
CA TRP A 14 -16.74 19.51 -2.99
C TRP A 14 -16.74 21.02 -2.75
N SER A 15 -15.77 21.50 -1.97
CA SER A 15 -15.53 22.94 -1.84
C SER A 15 -14.14 23.26 -2.39
N GLY A 16 -14.13 24.04 -3.47
CA GLY A 16 -13.00 24.90 -3.82
C GLY A 16 -12.12 24.48 -5.00
N VAL A 17 -12.64 24.59 -6.23
CA VAL A 17 -11.77 24.91 -7.39
C VAL A 17 -12.20 26.26 -7.93
N ASN A 18 -11.32 27.24 -7.74
CA ASN A 18 -11.42 28.61 -8.23
C ASN A 18 -11.09 28.62 -9.75
N PRO A 19 -11.95 29.14 -10.65
CA PRO A 19 -11.71 29.10 -12.08
C PRO A 19 -11.30 30.47 -12.61
N HIS A 20 -10.02 30.85 -12.56
CA HIS A 20 -9.47 31.86 -13.47
C HIS A 20 -7.94 31.76 -13.56
N ALA A 21 -7.44 31.29 -14.71
CA ALA A 21 -6.25 31.83 -15.36
C ALA A 21 -6.11 31.24 -16.77
N HIS A 22 -6.10 32.12 -17.75
CA HIS A 22 -5.96 31.86 -19.17
C HIS A 22 -4.50 31.56 -19.57
N THR A 23 -4.37 30.89 -20.72
CA THR A 23 -3.29 31.05 -21.72
C THR A 23 -1.87 30.66 -21.33
N GLY A 24 -1.32 29.65 -22.01
CA GLY A 24 0.12 29.42 -22.05
C GLY A 24 0.50 28.06 -22.59
N SER A 25 0.54 27.93 -23.92
CA SER A 25 1.25 26.85 -24.61
C SER A 25 2.72 26.89 -24.22
N ALA A 26 3.19 25.83 -23.55
CA ALA A 26 4.60 25.50 -23.46
C ALA A 26 4.73 23.98 -23.42
N ALA A 27 5.38 23.46 -24.45
CA ALA A 27 5.74 22.06 -24.59
C ALA A 27 6.54 21.60 -23.36
N TYR A 28 5.90 20.86 -22.46
CA TYR A 28 6.60 19.97 -21.55
C TYR A 28 6.51 18.58 -22.17
N GLY A 29 7.57 18.20 -22.88
CA GLY A 29 7.89 16.79 -23.02
C GLY A 29 7.97 16.21 -21.62
N VAL A 30 6.86 15.58 -21.20
CA VAL A 30 6.81 14.81 -19.96
C VAL A 30 7.76 13.64 -20.22
N LEU A 31 9.01 13.82 -19.83
CA LEU A 31 9.86 12.70 -19.43
C LEU A 31 9.07 12.00 -18.33
N VAL A 32 8.32 10.98 -18.72
CA VAL A 32 7.78 9.96 -17.82
C VAL A 32 9.02 9.35 -17.17
N LYS A 33 9.48 9.95 -16.07
CA LYS A 33 10.59 9.43 -15.28
C LYS A 33 10.15 8.04 -14.87
N ASN A 34 10.81 7.05 -15.45
CA ASN A 34 10.64 5.64 -15.18
C ASN A 34 10.66 5.42 -13.65
N ASP A 35 9.49 5.26 -13.04
CA ASP A 35 9.24 5.06 -11.61
C ASP A 35 9.71 3.66 -11.13
N ARG A 36 10.68 3.07 -11.84
CA ARG A 36 11.30 1.77 -11.58
C ARG A 36 12.53 1.85 -10.69
N ARG A 37 12.84 3.00 -10.09
CA ARG A 37 13.92 3.04 -9.10
C ARG A 37 13.41 2.41 -7.82
N PRO A 38 13.95 1.27 -7.38
CA PRO A 38 13.61 0.71 -6.08
C PRO A 38 13.88 1.78 -5.02
N ARG A 39 12.88 2.02 -4.17
CA ARG A 39 12.97 3.03 -3.11
C ARG A 39 13.84 2.46 -1.99
N ARG A 40 14.60 3.32 -1.30
CA ARG A 40 15.62 2.91 -0.32
C ARG A 40 15.21 3.30 1.09
N LEU A 41 15.20 2.32 2.00
CA LEU A 41 14.83 2.43 3.42
C LEU A 41 16.07 2.02 4.20
N VAL A 42 16.41 2.74 5.26
CA VAL A 42 17.45 2.31 6.19
C VAL A 42 16.77 1.97 7.50
N VAL A 43 16.94 0.74 7.96
CA VAL A 43 16.46 0.26 9.25
C VAL A 43 17.67 -0.25 10.00
N ASP A 44 17.95 0.40 11.12
CA ASP A 44 19.18 0.23 11.89
C ASP A 44 20.41 0.39 10.98
N ASP A 45 21.22 -0.66 10.83
CA ASP A 45 22.39 -0.67 9.95
C ASP A 45 22.14 -1.37 8.59
N THR A 46 20.90 -1.80 8.33
CA THR A 46 20.56 -2.51 7.09
C THR A 46 19.82 -1.59 6.11
N THR A 47 20.40 -1.42 4.93
CA THR A 47 19.69 -0.81 3.80
C THR A 47 18.75 -1.82 3.17
N TRP A 48 17.48 -1.46 3.05
CA TRP A 48 16.45 -2.19 2.34
C TRP A 48 16.01 -1.43 1.09
N TYR A 49 15.85 -2.14 0.01
CA TYR A 49 15.22 -1.64 -1.21
C TYR A 49 13.81 -2.21 -1.29
N TRP A 50 12.83 -1.39 -1.69
CA TRP A 50 11.46 -1.87 -1.86
C TRP A 50 10.83 -1.41 -3.17
N THR A 51 9.95 -2.26 -3.67
CA THR A 51 9.17 -2.03 -4.89
C THR A 51 7.73 -2.47 -4.66
N VAL A 52 6.78 -1.66 -5.12
CA VAL A 52 5.36 -2.01 -5.14
C VAL A 52 4.98 -2.38 -6.56
N ARG A 53 4.43 -3.58 -6.75
CA ARG A 53 3.94 -4.07 -8.03
C ARG A 53 2.46 -4.34 -7.93
N GLN A 54 1.67 -3.62 -8.72
CA GLN A 54 0.25 -3.90 -8.89
C GLN A 54 0.06 -4.82 -10.11
N ARG A 55 -0.64 -5.92 -9.92
CA ARG A 55 -1.07 -6.83 -10.97
C ARG A 55 -2.58 -6.67 -11.12
N VAL A 56 -2.98 -6.09 -12.23
CA VAL A 56 -4.38 -5.80 -12.56
C VAL A 56 -4.87 -6.85 -13.54
N LYS A 57 -6.03 -7.42 -13.25
CA LYS A 57 -6.70 -8.42 -14.07
C LYS A 57 -8.15 -8.00 -14.33
N PRO A 58 -8.80 -8.56 -15.37
CA PRO A 58 -10.19 -8.23 -15.68
C PRO A 58 -11.14 -8.54 -14.52
N ALA A 59 -10.93 -9.69 -13.85
CA ALA A 59 -11.61 -10.02 -12.61
C ALA A 59 -10.87 -9.39 -11.42
N TYR A 60 -11.59 -8.63 -10.59
CA TYR A 60 -10.99 -7.93 -9.46
C TYR A 60 -10.40 -8.91 -8.42
N GLU A 61 -11.03 -10.06 -8.20
CA GLU A 61 -10.54 -11.14 -7.32
C GLU A 61 -9.16 -11.69 -7.72
N ASP A 62 -8.77 -11.54 -8.99
CA ASP A 62 -7.47 -11.93 -9.53
C ASP A 62 -6.42 -10.81 -9.45
N CYS A 63 -6.83 -9.59 -9.11
CA CYS A 63 -5.90 -8.50 -8.86
C CYS A 63 -5.03 -8.83 -7.65
N ARG A 64 -3.78 -8.39 -7.68
CA ARG A 64 -2.82 -8.56 -6.60
C ARG A 64 -1.99 -7.30 -6.46
N LEU A 65 -1.70 -6.90 -5.23
CA LEU A 65 -0.71 -5.88 -4.95
C LEU A 65 0.44 -6.54 -4.20
N THR A 66 1.66 -6.37 -4.68
CA THR A 66 2.84 -7.04 -4.12
C THR A 66 3.86 -6.01 -3.68
N LEU A 67 4.16 -5.99 -2.39
CA LEU A 67 5.30 -5.24 -1.85
C LEU A 67 6.50 -6.19 -1.78
N SER A 68 7.54 -5.92 -2.55
CA SER A 68 8.80 -6.67 -2.51
C SER A 68 9.87 -5.87 -1.79
N LEU A 69 10.55 -6.51 -0.86
CA LEU A 69 11.60 -5.99 0.01
C LEU A 69 12.88 -6.78 -0.26
N TYR A 70 13.98 -6.07 -0.44
CA TYR A 70 15.30 -6.61 -0.78
C TYR A 70 16.33 -6.02 0.18
N PRO A 71 16.99 -6.83 1.03
CA PRO A 71 18.10 -6.34 1.82
C PRO A 71 19.32 -6.13 0.91
N GLU A 72 19.96 -4.97 1.03
CA GLU A 72 21.20 -4.65 0.33
C GLU A 72 22.30 -5.68 0.64
N GLY A 73 23.10 -6.03 -0.36
CA GLY A 73 24.17 -7.01 -0.21
C GLY A 73 23.71 -8.47 -0.18
N THR A 74 22.39 -8.75 -0.27
CA THR A 74 21.86 -10.11 -0.34
C THR A 74 21.08 -10.35 -1.63
N ARG A 75 20.93 -11.61 -2.04
CA ARG A 75 19.98 -12.02 -3.09
C ARG A 75 18.60 -12.37 -2.54
N ARG A 76 18.35 -12.09 -1.26
CA ARG A 76 17.08 -12.42 -0.62
C ARG A 76 16.01 -11.45 -1.06
N ARG A 77 14.79 -11.97 -1.21
CA ARG A 77 13.61 -11.19 -1.53
C ARG A 77 12.47 -11.63 -0.63
N LEU A 78 11.87 -10.68 0.07
CA LEU A 78 10.62 -10.88 0.78
C LEU A 78 9.48 -10.21 -0.01
N ALA A 79 8.41 -10.95 -0.31
CA ALA A 79 7.26 -10.47 -1.03
C ALA A 79 5.99 -10.62 -0.21
N LEU A 80 5.39 -9.50 0.17
CA LEU A 80 4.08 -9.42 0.81
C LEU A 80 3.02 -9.30 -0.29
N ILE A 81 2.15 -10.30 -0.39
CA ILE A 81 1.12 -10.38 -1.42
C ILE A 81 -0.24 -10.02 -0.81
N PHE A 82 -0.85 -8.95 -1.31
CA PHE A 82 -2.19 -8.52 -0.93
C PHE A 82 -3.19 -8.94 -2.01
N ARG A 83 -4.17 -9.74 -1.58
CA ARG A 83 -5.26 -10.28 -2.41
C ARG A 83 -6.58 -9.59 -2.04
N PRO A 84 -7.37 -9.05 -2.98
CA PRO A 84 -8.68 -8.55 -2.61
C PRO A 84 -9.58 -9.69 -2.12
N ASP A 85 -10.43 -9.35 -1.17
CA ASP A 85 -11.46 -10.18 -0.56
C ASP A 85 -12.68 -9.29 -0.22
N SER A 86 -13.76 -9.89 0.23
CA SER A 86 -15.01 -9.24 0.64
C SER A 86 -14.84 -8.09 1.63
N ASP A 87 -13.87 -8.18 2.54
CA ASP A 87 -13.52 -7.18 3.55
C ASP A 87 -12.20 -6.45 3.27
N ARG A 88 -11.54 -6.77 2.14
CA ARG A 88 -10.15 -6.43 1.84
C ARG A 88 -10.03 -5.82 0.45
N ILE A 89 -9.80 -4.52 0.39
CA ILE A 89 -9.73 -3.78 -0.87
C ILE A 89 -8.28 -3.44 -1.20
N ILE A 90 -7.88 -3.70 -2.44
CA ILE A 90 -6.59 -3.25 -2.99
C ILE A 90 -6.84 -2.21 -4.08
N SER A 91 -5.97 -1.20 -4.16
CA SER A 91 -6.05 -0.22 -5.23
C SER A 91 -5.92 -0.90 -6.61
N ASN A 92 -6.90 -0.68 -7.48
CA ASN A 92 -6.98 -1.25 -8.82
C ASN A 92 -7.02 -0.15 -9.92
N CYS A 93 -6.06 0.76 -9.90
CA CYS A 93 -5.89 1.90 -10.84
C CYS A 93 -6.88 3.07 -10.68
N TYR A 94 -8.04 2.86 -10.05
CA TYR A 94 -9.04 3.92 -9.86
C TYR A 94 -8.84 4.74 -8.56
N PHE A 95 -8.01 4.26 -7.64
CA PHE A 95 -7.68 4.92 -6.38
C PHE A 95 -6.18 5.23 -6.30
N LEU A 96 -5.77 6.02 -5.29
CA LEU A 96 -4.36 6.24 -4.93
C LEU A 96 -3.58 4.92 -5.06
N SER A 97 -2.66 4.87 -6.02
CA SER A 97 -1.88 3.66 -6.34
C SER A 97 -1.23 3.11 -5.07
N GLY A 98 -1.21 1.79 -4.91
CA GLY A 98 -0.50 1.13 -3.82
C GLY A 98 -1.16 1.21 -2.43
N THR A 99 -2.41 1.65 -2.35
CA THR A 99 -3.19 1.63 -1.11
C THR A 99 -3.90 0.28 -0.93
N VAL A 100 -3.86 -0.26 0.30
CA VAL A 100 -4.67 -1.40 0.75
C VAL A 100 -5.58 -0.96 1.89
N VAL A 101 -6.82 -1.43 1.90
CA VAL A 101 -7.87 -0.99 2.83
C VAL A 101 -8.57 -2.21 3.43
N ARG A 102 -8.75 -2.20 4.74
CA ARG A 102 -9.60 -3.12 5.48
C ARG A 102 -10.93 -2.44 5.73
N LEU A 103 -12.02 -3.03 5.27
CA LEU A 103 -13.36 -2.42 5.33
C LEU A 103 -13.97 -2.35 6.74
N PRO A 104 -13.85 -3.38 7.61
CA PRO A 104 -14.49 -3.38 8.93
C PRO A 104 -14.17 -2.15 9.81
N ASP A 105 -12.97 -1.60 9.70
CA ASP A 105 -12.48 -0.47 10.50
C ASP A 105 -12.04 0.72 9.63
N HIS A 106 -12.22 0.62 8.32
CA HIS A 106 -11.75 1.60 7.32
C HIS A 106 -10.25 1.92 7.41
N SER A 107 -9.45 1.04 8.02
CA SER A 107 -8.00 1.23 8.09
C SER A 107 -7.40 1.12 6.70
N CYS A 108 -6.48 2.04 6.38
CA CYS A 108 -5.78 2.04 5.11
C CYS A 108 -4.27 2.16 5.31
N LEU A 109 -3.52 1.42 4.51
CA LEU A 109 -2.06 1.49 4.47
C LEU A 109 -1.61 1.80 3.04
N ASN A 110 -0.76 2.81 2.90
CA ASN A 110 -0.15 3.15 1.63
C ASN A 110 1.24 2.52 1.52
N LEU A 111 1.40 1.56 0.61
CA LEU A 111 2.65 0.82 0.42
C LEU A 111 3.76 1.66 -0.26
N TYR A 112 3.44 2.87 -0.74
CA TYR A 112 4.45 3.83 -1.19
C TYR A 112 5.05 4.65 -0.05
N GLU A 113 4.42 4.67 1.13
CA GLU A 113 4.93 5.42 2.26
C GLU A 113 6.03 4.66 3.00
N PRO A 114 7.21 5.28 3.21
CA PRO A 114 8.32 4.61 3.87
C PRO A 114 7.99 4.21 5.32
N GLY A 115 7.17 5.01 6.03
CA GLY A 115 6.76 4.70 7.40
C GLY A 115 5.86 3.48 7.49
N THR A 116 4.97 3.29 6.52
CA THR A 116 4.12 2.10 6.41
C THR A 116 4.94 0.87 6.08
N VAL A 117 5.86 0.99 5.10
CA VAL A 117 6.77 -0.09 4.72
C VAL A 117 7.68 -0.49 5.88
N ARG A 118 8.17 0.47 6.68
CA ARG A 118 8.97 0.19 7.88
C ARG A 118 8.18 -0.62 8.91
N ARG A 119 6.93 -0.25 9.19
CA ARG A 119 6.07 -0.99 10.13
C ARG A 119 5.77 -2.41 9.64
N LEU A 120 5.50 -2.59 8.35
CA LEU A 120 5.33 -3.91 7.76
C LEU A 120 6.62 -4.74 7.79
N LEU A 121 7.77 -4.11 7.55
CA LEU A 121 9.09 -4.75 7.64
C LEU A 121 9.40 -5.21 9.06
N ASP A 122 9.08 -4.39 10.07
CA ASP A 122 9.26 -4.73 11.48
C ASP A 122 8.37 -5.92 11.89
N ALA A 123 7.11 -5.92 11.46
CA ALA A 123 6.17 -7.02 11.72
C ALA A 123 6.59 -8.36 11.07
N VAL A 124 7.24 -8.31 9.90
CA VAL A 124 7.70 -9.52 9.17
C VAL A 124 9.13 -9.93 9.51
N ALA A 125 9.92 -9.08 10.17
CA ALA A 125 11.31 -9.39 10.53
C ALA A 125 11.45 -10.72 11.31
N PRO A 126 10.62 -11.02 12.34
CA PRO A 126 10.67 -12.30 13.05
C PRO A 126 10.42 -13.49 12.13
N THR A 127 9.41 -13.38 11.25
CA THR A 127 9.07 -14.45 10.29
C THR A 127 10.15 -14.64 9.24
N SER A 128 10.74 -13.56 8.75
CA SER A 128 11.81 -13.61 7.75
C SER A 128 13.08 -14.31 8.26
N ALA A 129 13.35 -14.25 9.57
CA ALA A 129 14.45 -14.98 10.20
C ALA A 129 14.21 -16.49 10.23
N LEU A 130 12.95 -16.94 10.31
CA LEU A 130 12.59 -18.35 10.27
C LEU A 130 12.81 -18.98 8.89
N PHE A 131 12.67 -18.19 7.83
CA PHE A 131 12.86 -18.61 6.44
C PHE A 131 14.22 -18.20 5.87
N ALA A 132 15.24 -18.05 6.73
CA ALA A 132 16.56 -17.58 6.32
C ALA A 132 17.25 -18.47 5.26
N SER A 133 16.84 -19.73 5.09
CA SER A 133 17.33 -20.61 4.02
C SER A 133 16.84 -20.21 2.63
N ASP A 134 15.70 -19.52 2.54
CA ASP A 134 15.02 -19.28 1.27
C ASP A 134 15.47 -17.95 0.65
N GLN A 135 15.78 -18.00 -0.65
CA GLN A 135 16.14 -16.81 -1.40
C GLN A 135 14.93 -15.92 -1.70
N VAL A 136 13.73 -16.51 -1.81
CA VAL A 136 12.49 -15.80 -2.07
C VAL A 136 11.43 -16.28 -1.09
N ILE A 137 10.97 -15.36 -0.24
CA ILE A 137 9.93 -15.62 0.76
C ILE A 137 8.68 -14.88 0.27
N GLU A 138 7.63 -15.61 -0.07
CA GLU A 138 6.33 -15.03 -0.40
C GLU A 138 5.36 -15.31 0.74
N VAL A 139 4.76 -14.26 1.29
CA VAL A 139 3.82 -14.36 2.41
C VAL A 139 2.58 -13.55 2.12
N ASP A 140 1.46 -13.97 2.71
CA ASP A 140 0.23 -13.18 2.65
C ASP A 140 0.43 -11.85 3.39
N GLY A 141 0.17 -10.73 2.71
CA GLY A 141 0.41 -9.40 3.25
C GLY A 141 -0.62 -8.95 4.27
N TRP A 142 -1.82 -9.54 4.25
CA TRP A 142 -2.92 -9.12 5.12
C TRP A 142 -2.71 -9.50 6.58
N GLN A 143 -2.04 -10.63 6.86
CA GLN A 143 -1.65 -10.97 8.23
C GLN A 143 -0.78 -9.87 8.90
N TYR A 144 0.11 -9.24 8.13
CA TYR A 144 0.99 -8.17 8.62
C TYR A 144 0.30 -6.81 8.63
N PHE A 145 -0.65 -6.59 7.71
CA PHE A 145 -1.55 -5.44 7.78
C PHE A 145 -2.31 -5.45 9.11
N ASP A 146 -2.90 -6.60 9.48
CA ASP A 146 -3.67 -6.72 10.72
C ASP A 146 -2.79 -6.48 11.94
N ALA A 147 -1.61 -7.10 11.99
CA ALA A 147 -0.65 -6.86 13.06
C ALA A 147 -0.27 -5.38 13.21
N VAL A 148 0.00 -4.68 12.10
CA VAL A 148 0.33 -3.24 12.13
C VAL A 148 -0.83 -2.38 12.59
N VAL A 149 -2.05 -2.66 12.14
CA VAL A 149 -3.23 -1.89 12.54
C VAL A 149 -3.61 -2.14 14.00
N GLU A 150 -3.50 -3.38 14.47
CA GLU A 150 -3.72 -3.74 15.88
C GLU A 150 -2.68 -3.08 16.79
N MET A 151 -1.41 -3.06 16.39
CA MET A 151 -0.34 -2.35 17.13
C MET A 151 -0.59 -0.85 17.23
N VAL A 152 -1.13 -0.22 16.18
CA VAL A 152 -1.45 1.22 16.18
C VAL A 152 -2.70 1.52 17.02
N THR A 153 -3.69 0.62 17.05
CA THR A 153 -4.93 0.81 17.81
C THR A 153 -4.76 0.51 19.30
N ALA A 154 -3.77 -0.32 19.66
CA ALA A 154 -3.45 -0.67 21.04
C ALA A 154 -2.53 0.36 21.75
N ALA A 155 -2.03 1.38 21.03
CA ALA A 155 -1.19 2.46 21.54
C ALA A 155 -2.02 3.71 21.89
#